data_AF-A0A1Y0MAP3-F1
#
_entry.id   AF-A0A1Y0MAP3-F1
#
_cell.length_a   1.000
_cell.length_b   1.000
_cell.length_c   1.000
_cell.angle_alpha   90.00
_cell.angle_beta   90.00
_cell.angle_gamma   90.00
#
_symmetry.space_group_name_H-M   'P 1'
#
loop_
_entity.id
_entity.type
_entity.pdbx_description
1 polymer ?
#
loop_
_entity_poly.entity_id
_entity_poly.type
_entity_poly.pdbx_seq_one_letter_code
_entity_poly.pdbx_strand_id
1 'polypeptide(L)'
;MKLRVIISCVFFLVLASCGSKKRVVQNKKGSGVVLSEPIPEKLPSVNQKEFTKKLIKKNPKLNKHTLAYIRKYAPIAVKEMHAYEIPASITLAQGILESGRGRSELAAKSNNHFGIKCHTKWQGERVYHDDDEKGECFRKYQYVETSYNDHSEFLTKRSRYSFLFNYRKKDYKKWAKGLKKAGYATDKQYPNKLIKIIETYKLYDFDNIKKKDFKVTKGKLKYNKPLNAIDDSYEVRKGDTLYSIAKKYKTSVAKLKEINELKNNNLNIGQRLLLK
;
A
#
# COMPACT_ATOMS: atom_id res chain seq x y z
N MET A 1 53.16 -55.81 54.59
CA MET A 1 53.60 -54.66 53.79
C MET A 1 52.57 -54.36 52.70
N LYS A 2 52.12 -53.10 52.65
CA LYS A 2 51.50 -52.39 51.50
C LYS A 2 50.10 -52.89 51.04
N LEU A 3 48.96 -52.31 51.42
CA LEU A 3 48.42 -50.93 51.36
C LEU A 3 47.69 -50.63 50.03
N ARG A 4 46.40 -50.23 50.16
CA ARG A 4 45.57 -49.38 49.27
C ARG A 4 45.04 -50.04 47.96
N VAL A 5 43.85 -49.73 47.42
CA VAL A 5 42.86 -48.65 47.60
C VAL A 5 41.47 -49.18 47.18
N ILE A 6 40.44 -48.75 47.89
CA ILE A 6 39.01 -48.91 47.58
C ILE A 6 38.64 -47.94 46.45
N ILE A 7 38.02 -48.40 45.36
CA ILE A 7 37.27 -47.54 44.43
C ILE A 7 35.90 -48.16 44.19
N SER A 8 34.91 -47.50 44.78
CA SER A 8 33.48 -47.75 44.64
C SER A 8 33.02 -47.29 43.25
N CYS A 9 32.59 -48.21 42.39
CA CYS A 9 31.91 -47.87 41.13
C CYS A 9 30.41 -47.69 41.40
N VAL A 10 30.05 -46.48 41.84
CA VAL A 10 28.67 -46.01 41.85
C VAL A 10 28.19 -45.83 40.40
N PHE A 11 27.27 -46.69 39.97
CA PHE A 11 26.62 -46.61 38.68
C PHE A 11 25.59 -45.46 38.73
N PHE A 12 26.00 -44.25 38.34
CA PHE A 12 25.09 -43.12 38.17
C PHE A 12 24.25 -43.35 36.89
N LEU A 13 22.99 -43.72 37.08
CA LEU A 13 21.95 -43.69 36.06
C LEU A 13 21.73 -42.25 35.59
N VAL A 14 22.38 -41.87 34.48
CA VAL A 14 22.09 -40.62 33.78
C VAL A 14 20.74 -40.78 33.07
N LEU A 15 19.68 -40.26 33.69
CA LEU A 15 18.41 -40.04 33.01
C LEU A 15 18.64 -38.98 31.91
N ALA A 16 18.79 -39.45 30.67
CA ALA A 16 18.79 -38.60 29.49
C ALA A 16 17.40 -37.99 29.34
N SER A 17 17.22 -36.78 29.88
CA SER A 17 16.07 -35.93 29.57
C SER A 17 16.09 -35.64 28.07
N CYS A 18 15.19 -36.28 27.33
CA CYS A 18 14.88 -35.91 25.95
C CYS A 18 14.16 -34.56 25.95
N GLY A 19 14.93 -33.49 26.17
CA GLY A 19 14.50 -32.13 25.89
C GLY A 19 14.28 -32.01 24.38
N SER A 20 13.02 -32.12 23.93
CA SER A 20 12.63 -31.78 22.57
C SER A 20 13.04 -30.33 22.31
N LYS A 21 14.16 -30.16 21.59
CA LYS A 21 14.67 -28.87 21.13
C LYS A 21 13.57 -28.27 20.26
N LYS A 22 12.80 -27.30 20.77
CA LYS A 22 11.90 -26.49 19.95
C LYS A 22 12.78 -25.81 18.90
N ARG A 23 12.87 -26.39 17.71
CA ARG A 23 13.35 -25.68 16.52
C ARG A 23 12.34 -24.58 16.30
N VAL A 24 12.71 -23.36 16.67
CA VAL A 24 12.06 -22.17 16.15
C VAL A 24 12.24 -22.26 14.65
N VAL A 25 11.18 -22.65 13.93
CA VAL A 25 11.11 -22.46 12.49
C VAL A 25 11.19 -20.95 12.31
N GLN A 26 12.37 -20.45 11.96
CA GLN A 26 12.45 -19.14 11.33
C GLN A 26 11.65 -19.28 10.04
N ASN A 27 10.39 -18.85 10.06
CA ASN A 27 9.67 -18.54 8.84
C ASN A 27 10.57 -17.56 8.09
N LYS A 28 11.22 -18.02 7.02
CA LYS A 28 11.74 -17.10 6.01
C LYS A 28 10.53 -16.28 5.60
N LYS A 29 10.45 -15.04 6.11
CA LYS A 29 9.44 -14.06 5.73
C LYS A 29 9.57 -13.91 4.22
N GLY A 30 8.74 -14.62 3.47
CA GLY A 30 8.63 -14.40 2.04
C GLY A 30 8.22 -12.96 1.85
N SER A 31 9.11 -12.16 1.28
CA SER A 31 8.72 -10.90 0.65
C SER A 31 7.54 -11.22 -0.26
N GLY A 32 6.42 -10.51 -0.11
CA GLY A 32 5.27 -10.66 -1.00
C GLY A 32 5.72 -10.55 -2.46
N VAL A 33 4.98 -11.15 -3.37
CA VAL A 33 5.30 -11.04 -4.80
C VAL A 33 5.25 -9.55 -5.17
N VAL A 34 6.29 -9.04 -5.84
CA VAL A 34 6.28 -7.66 -6.36
C VAL A 34 5.23 -7.60 -7.45
N LEU A 35 4.00 -7.21 -7.09
CA LEU A 35 2.96 -6.91 -8.06
C LEU A 35 3.36 -5.60 -8.75
N SER A 36 3.41 -5.60 -10.09
CA SER A 36 3.64 -4.39 -10.86
C SER A 36 2.45 -3.44 -10.65
N GLU A 37 2.66 -2.39 -9.87
CA GLU A 37 1.66 -1.36 -9.64
C GLU A 37 1.55 -0.41 -10.85
N PRO A 38 0.35 0.09 -11.17
CA PRO A 38 0.18 1.05 -12.24
C PRO A 38 0.92 2.35 -11.91
N ILE A 39 1.72 2.83 -12.86
CA ILE A 39 2.43 4.11 -12.72
C ILE A 39 1.40 5.24 -12.55
N PRO A 40 1.52 6.12 -11.53
CA PRO A 40 0.60 7.21 -11.31
C PRO A 40 0.44 8.14 -12.51
N GLU A 41 -0.81 8.36 -12.91
CA GLU A 41 -1.16 9.32 -13.95
C GLU A 41 -1.00 10.77 -13.44
N LYS A 42 -0.58 11.68 -14.32
CA LYS A 42 -0.57 13.11 -14.00
C LYS A 42 -2.01 13.65 -13.90
N LEU A 43 -2.42 14.05 -12.69
CA LEU A 43 -3.77 14.55 -12.43
C LEU A 43 -3.91 16.06 -12.68
N PRO A 44 -5.09 16.52 -13.14
CA PRO A 44 -5.37 17.93 -13.24
C PRO A 44 -5.38 18.60 -11.86
N SER A 45 -5.11 19.90 -11.84
CA SER A 45 -5.20 20.69 -10.61
C SER A 45 -6.65 20.76 -10.12
N VAL A 46 -6.83 20.66 -8.81
CA VAL A 46 -8.09 20.89 -8.11
C VAL A 46 -8.05 22.21 -7.34
N ASN A 47 -7.21 23.14 -7.81
CA ASN A 47 -6.93 24.42 -7.19
C ASN A 47 -6.31 24.31 -5.77
N GLN A 48 -5.70 23.18 -5.44
CA GLN A 48 -5.18 22.87 -4.11
C GLN A 48 -4.06 23.82 -3.64
N LYS A 49 -3.30 24.41 -4.57
CA LYS A 49 -2.28 25.41 -4.25
C LYS A 49 -2.92 26.72 -3.75
N GLU A 50 -3.87 27.27 -4.51
CA GLU A 50 -4.58 28.50 -4.12
C GLU A 50 -5.47 28.26 -2.89
N PHE A 51 -6.14 27.11 -2.83
CA PHE A 51 -6.92 26.68 -1.68
C PHE A 51 -6.09 26.74 -0.38
N THR A 52 -4.92 26.10 -0.36
CA THR A 52 -4.05 26.10 0.82
C THR A 52 -3.47 27.49 1.13
N LYS A 53 -3.19 28.31 0.11
CA LYS A 53 -2.76 29.70 0.30
C LYS A 53 -3.84 30.54 1.00
N LYS A 54 -5.11 30.41 0.58
CA LYS A 54 -6.26 31.07 1.21
C LYS A 54 -6.45 30.61 2.67
N LEU A 55 -6.31 29.32 2.94
CA LEU A 55 -6.37 28.80 4.31
C LEU A 55 -5.28 29.40 5.21
N ILE A 56 -4.03 29.45 4.75
CA ILE A 56 -2.92 30.06 5.50
C ILE A 56 -3.18 31.54 5.75
N LYS A 57 -3.64 32.28 4.73
CA LYS A 57 -3.98 33.71 4.88
C LYS A 57 -5.05 33.93 5.95
N LYS A 58 -6.06 33.06 6.02
CA LYS A 58 -7.14 33.16 7.01
C LYS A 58 -6.71 32.71 8.40
N ASN A 59 -5.89 31.66 8.50
CA ASN A 59 -5.39 31.14 9.76
C ASN A 59 -3.92 30.68 9.63
N PRO A 60 -2.95 31.56 9.95
CA PRO A 60 -1.53 31.24 9.86
C PRO A 60 -1.07 30.12 10.82
N LYS A 61 -1.86 29.81 11.86
CA LYS A 61 -1.54 28.78 12.87
C LYS A 61 -1.86 27.36 12.41
N LEU A 62 -2.44 27.17 11.22
CA LEU A 62 -2.73 25.84 10.68
C LEU A 62 -1.46 24.98 10.52
N ASN A 63 -1.59 23.67 10.70
CA ASN A 63 -0.45 22.76 10.64
C ASN A 63 0.14 22.72 9.22
N LYS A 64 1.39 23.15 9.08
CA LYS A 64 2.09 23.21 7.78
C LYS A 64 2.18 21.84 7.09
N HIS A 65 2.33 20.75 7.84
CA HIS A 65 2.39 19.41 7.27
C HIS A 65 1.02 18.95 6.75
N THR A 66 -0.06 19.27 7.46
CA THR A 66 -1.41 18.97 6.96
C THR A 66 -1.71 19.75 5.68
N LEU A 67 -1.34 21.02 5.60
CA LEU A 67 -1.48 21.82 4.38
C LEU A 67 -0.65 21.26 3.21
N ALA A 68 0.58 20.80 3.48
CA ALA A 68 1.42 20.14 2.48
C ALA A 68 0.79 18.83 1.98
N TYR A 69 0.22 18.03 2.89
CA TYR A 69 -0.50 16.80 2.55
C TYR A 69 -1.71 17.09 1.65
N ILE A 70 -2.54 18.07 2.01
CA ILE A 70 -3.70 18.50 1.21
C ILE A 70 -3.23 18.94 -0.18
N ARG A 71 -2.18 19.75 -0.26
CA ARG A 71 -1.63 20.23 -1.55
C ARG A 71 -1.14 19.09 -2.44
N LYS A 72 -0.62 18.01 -1.85
CA LYS A 72 -0.11 16.87 -2.59
C LYS A 72 -1.22 15.93 -3.04
N TYR A 73 -2.15 15.59 -2.14
CA TYR A 73 -3.07 14.46 -2.36
C TYR A 73 -4.53 14.85 -2.66
N ALA A 74 -4.91 16.13 -2.60
CA ALA A 74 -6.26 16.55 -2.97
C ALA A 74 -6.69 16.16 -4.40
N PRO A 75 -5.84 16.27 -5.45
CA PRO A 75 -6.20 15.78 -6.78
C PRO A 75 -6.53 14.29 -6.80
N ILE A 76 -5.81 13.47 -6.02
CA ILE A 76 -6.01 12.02 -5.96
C ILE A 76 -7.33 11.72 -5.25
N ALA A 77 -7.62 12.37 -4.12
CA ALA A 77 -8.90 12.18 -3.43
C ALA A 77 -10.11 12.59 -4.29
N VAL A 78 -9.98 13.63 -5.12
CA VAL A 78 -11.03 14.03 -6.08
C VAL A 78 -11.16 13.01 -7.22
N LYS A 79 -10.05 12.44 -7.72
CA LYS A 79 -10.08 11.31 -8.67
C LYS A 79 -10.86 10.13 -8.09
N GLU A 80 -10.49 9.69 -6.89
CA GLU A 80 -11.12 8.58 -6.19
C GLU A 80 -12.60 8.86 -5.90
N MET A 81 -12.94 10.10 -5.54
CA MET A 81 -14.33 10.53 -5.36
C MET A 81 -15.17 10.35 -6.61
N HIS A 82 -14.63 10.64 -7.79
CA HIS A 82 -15.34 10.48 -9.06
C HIS A 82 -15.36 9.03 -9.57
N ALA A 83 -14.41 8.21 -9.14
CA ALA A 83 -14.32 6.80 -9.54
C ALA A 83 -15.18 5.89 -8.64
N TYR A 84 -15.22 6.17 -7.34
CA TYR A 84 -15.80 5.29 -6.32
C TYR A 84 -16.92 5.93 -5.51
N GLU A 85 -17.30 7.17 -5.80
CA GLU A 85 -18.40 7.87 -5.12
C GLU A 85 -18.20 8.12 -3.60
N ILE A 86 -16.96 8.03 -3.11
CA ILE A 86 -16.58 8.38 -1.74
C ILE A 86 -16.30 9.90 -1.66
N PRO A 87 -16.78 10.66 -0.66
CA PRO A 87 -16.50 12.09 -0.57
C PRO A 87 -14.99 12.35 -0.52
N ALA A 88 -14.47 13.28 -1.34
CA ALA A 88 -13.05 13.61 -1.35
C ALA A 88 -12.57 14.11 0.02
N SER A 89 -13.43 14.81 0.76
CA SER A 89 -13.17 15.25 2.12
C SER A 89 -12.93 14.09 3.09
N ILE A 90 -13.67 12.99 2.93
CA ILE A 90 -13.53 11.77 3.75
C ILE A 90 -12.20 11.11 3.45
N THR A 91 -11.92 10.84 2.17
CA THR A 91 -10.66 10.20 1.76
C THR A 91 -9.44 11.02 2.21
N LEU A 92 -9.46 12.35 2.07
CA LEU A 92 -8.38 13.21 2.57
C LEU A 92 -8.27 13.20 4.09
N ALA A 93 -9.37 13.29 4.81
CA ALA A 93 -9.35 13.33 6.27
C ALA A 93 -8.84 12.02 6.87
N GLN A 94 -9.26 10.88 6.31
CA GLN A 94 -8.72 9.57 6.67
C GLN A 94 -7.23 9.51 6.35
N GLY A 95 -6.82 9.86 5.12
CA GLY A 95 -5.41 9.88 4.75
C GLY A 95 -4.56 10.76 5.68
N ILE A 96 -5.04 11.96 6.06
CA ILE A 96 -4.36 12.85 7.01
C ILE A 96 -4.24 12.20 8.39
N LEU A 97 -5.30 11.58 8.89
CA LEU A 97 -5.36 10.99 10.23
C LEU A 97 -4.51 9.72 10.31
N GLU A 98 -4.78 8.73 9.46
CA GLU A 98 -4.18 7.39 9.51
C GLU A 98 -2.67 7.42 9.21
N SER A 99 -2.23 8.25 8.26
CA SER A 99 -0.82 8.32 7.89
C SER A 99 0.00 9.30 8.74
N GLY A 100 -0.59 9.91 9.76
CA GLY A 100 0.06 11.00 10.49
C GLY A 100 0.49 12.15 9.56
N ARG A 101 -0.35 12.47 8.56
CA ARG A 101 -0.05 13.41 7.46
C ARG A 101 1.12 12.96 6.57
N GLY A 102 1.21 11.67 6.29
CA GLY A 102 2.22 11.03 5.46
C GLY A 102 3.57 10.86 6.16
N ARG A 103 3.58 10.92 7.49
CA ARG A 103 4.80 10.96 8.31
C ARG A 103 4.85 9.85 9.37
N SER A 104 3.79 9.05 9.52
CA SER A 104 3.88 7.84 10.34
C SER A 104 4.92 6.89 9.77
N GLU A 105 5.51 6.07 10.63
CA GLU A 105 6.52 5.09 10.22
C GLU A 105 5.97 4.14 9.15
N LEU A 106 4.74 3.63 9.35
CA LEU A 106 4.05 2.80 8.37
C LEU A 106 3.94 3.50 7.01
N ALA A 107 3.45 4.75 6.97
CA ALA A 107 3.27 5.49 5.72
C ALA A 107 4.61 5.76 5.02
N ALA A 108 5.64 6.15 5.78
CA ALA A 108 6.96 6.46 5.23
C ALA A 108 7.67 5.22 4.65
N LYS A 109 7.50 4.04 5.28
CA LYS A 109 8.16 2.80 4.84
C LYS A 109 7.41 2.04 3.76
N SER A 110 6.11 2.30 3.58
CA SER A 110 5.26 1.43 2.78
C SER A 110 4.27 2.13 1.87
N ASN A 111 4.22 3.47 1.87
CA ASN A 111 3.20 4.27 1.19
C ASN A 111 1.75 3.91 1.58
N ASN A 112 1.55 3.11 2.64
CA ASN A 112 0.24 2.74 3.16
C ASN A 112 -0.34 3.88 3.98
N HIS A 113 -1.13 4.72 3.34
CA HIS A 113 -1.66 5.94 3.96
C HIS A 113 -2.94 5.72 4.78
N PHE A 114 -3.50 4.51 4.75
CA PHE A 114 -4.82 4.20 5.35
C PHE A 114 -4.75 3.04 6.35
N GLY A 115 -3.56 2.54 6.66
CA GLY A 115 -3.38 1.42 7.61
C GLY A 115 -4.03 0.12 7.14
N ILE A 116 -4.09 -0.12 5.82
CA ILE A 116 -4.77 -1.33 5.32
C ILE A 116 -3.94 -2.56 5.67
N LYS A 117 -4.48 -3.39 6.56
CA LYS A 117 -3.90 -4.67 6.98
C LYS A 117 -3.87 -5.68 5.82
N CYS A 118 -2.93 -6.61 5.87
CA CYS A 118 -2.90 -7.76 4.98
C CYS A 118 -4.12 -8.63 5.28
N HIS A 119 -4.74 -9.17 4.23
CA HIS A 119 -5.72 -10.24 4.37
C HIS A 119 -5.23 -11.47 3.62
N THR A 120 -5.92 -12.60 3.80
CA THR A 120 -5.54 -13.89 3.19
C THR A 120 -5.36 -13.84 1.68
N LYS A 121 -6.08 -12.93 0.99
CA LYS A 121 -6.00 -12.73 -0.47
C LYS A 121 -4.94 -11.72 -0.92
N TRP A 122 -4.27 -11.02 -0.01
CA TRP A 122 -3.26 -10.02 -0.39
C TRP A 122 -1.99 -10.70 -0.88
N GLN A 123 -1.64 -10.50 -2.15
CA GLN A 123 -0.46 -11.13 -2.78
C GLN A 123 0.72 -10.16 -2.98
N GLY A 124 0.49 -8.85 -2.85
CA GLY A 124 1.51 -7.82 -3.02
C GLY A 124 2.50 -7.74 -1.87
N GLU A 125 3.37 -6.74 -1.93
CA GLU A 125 4.37 -6.50 -0.89
C GLU A 125 3.73 -6.23 0.48
N ARG A 126 4.49 -6.51 1.54
CA ARG A 126 4.03 -6.43 2.92
C ARG A 126 5.08 -5.75 3.78
N VAL A 127 4.61 -5.05 4.80
CA VAL A 127 5.44 -4.56 5.91
C VAL A 127 4.82 -5.04 7.21
N TYR A 128 5.66 -5.37 8.18
CA TYR A 128 5.20 -5.69 9.53
C TYR A 128 5.44 -4.48 10.42
N HIS A 129 4.43 -4.10 11.17
CA HIS A 129 4.46 -2.95 12.08
C HIS A 129 3.62 -3.30 13.31
N ASP A 130 4.07 -2.87 14.48
CA ASP A 130 3.32 -3.08 15.73
C ASP A 130 2.32 -1.91 15.84
N ASP A 131 1.01 -2.19 15.84
CA ASP A 131 -0.06 -1.18 15.92
C ASP A 131 -1.03 -1.51 17.07
N ASP A 132 -2.02 -2.38 16.81
CA ASP A 132 -2.90 -2.92 17.86
C ASP A 132 -2.28 -4.16 18.52
N GLU A 133 -1.64 -4.99 17.69
CA GLU A 133 -0.96 -6.22 18.11
C GLU A 133 0.50 -6.23 17.61
N LYS A 134 1.33 -7.06 18.24
CA LYS A 134 2.72 -7.23 17.81
C LYS A 134 2.78 -7.99 16.49
N GLY A 135 3.49 -7.43 15.52
CA GLY A 135 3.77 -8.08 14.24
C GLY A 135 2.58 -8.08 13.29
N GLU A 136 1.71 -7.07 13.35
CA GLU A 136 0.62 -6.95 12.39
C GLU A 136 1.15 -6.74 10.98
N CYS A 137 0.50 -7.40 10.03
CA CYS A 137 0.86 -7.32 8.62
C CYS A 137 0.07 -6.20 7.96
N PHE A 138 0.77 -5.29 7.30
CA PHE A 138 0.21 -4.22 6.49
C PHE A 138 0.63 -4.37 5.03
N ARG A 139 -0.28 -3.97 4.14
CA ARG A 139 0.03 -3.89 2.71
C ARG A 139 1.12 -2.84 2.50
N LYS A 140 2.04 -3.11 1.57
CA LYS A 140 3.06 -2.16 1.12
C LYS A 140 2.81 -1.84 -0.35
N TYR A 141 2.98 -0.56 -0.68
CA TYR A 141 2.77 -0.03 -2.01
C TYR A 141 4.01 0.68 -2.53
N GLN A 142 4.22 0.60 -3.83
CA GLN A 142 5.22 1.38 -4.56
C GLN A 142 4.80 2.86 -4.65
N TYR A 143 3.51 3.13 -4.81
CA TYR A 143 2.97 4.48 -4.92
C TYR A 143 1.87 4.77 -3.90
N VAL A 144 1.79 6.02 -3.43
CA VAL A 144 0.72 6.47 -2.53
C VAL A 144 -0.63 6.43 -3.26
N GLU A 145 -0.65 6.72 -4.56
CA GLU A 145 -1.82 6.64 -5.41
C GLU A 145 -2.44 5.23 -5.41
N THR A 146 -1.61 4.19 -5.37
CA THR A 146 -2.09 2.80 -5.25
C THR A 146 -2.75 2.56 -3.90
N SER A 147 -2.22 3.13 -2.80
CA SER A 147 -2.85 2.98 -1.48
C SER A 147 -4.18 3.74 -1.36
N TYR A 148 -4.30 4.89 -2.04
CA TYR A 148 -5.58 5.60 -2.20
C TYR A 148 -6.60 4.77 -2.97
N ASN A 149 -6.18 4.16 -4.08
CA ASN A 149 -7.07 3.32 -4.87
C ASN A 149 -7.51 2.07 -4.11
N ASP A 150 -6.58 1.36 -3.46
CA ASP A 150 -6.89 0.16 -2.66
C ASP A 150 -7.78 0.50 -1.45
N HIS A 151 -7.64 1.69 -0.85
CA HIS A 151 -8.58 2.18 0.15
C HIS A 151 -9.99 2.36 -0.42
N SER A 152 -10.12 2.98 -1.60
CA SER A 152 -11.42 3.13 -2.25
C SER A 152 -12.04 1.78 -2.62
N GLU A 153 -11.24 0.84 -3.12
CA GLU A 153 -11.68 -0.53 -3.37
C GLU A 153 -12.09 -1.25 -2.08
N PHE A 154 -11.35 -1.04 -0.99
CA PHE A 154 -11.64 -1.63 0.32
C PHE A 154 -13.02 -1.20 0.83
N LEU A 155 -13.37 0.07 0.69
CA LEU A 155 -14.68 0.60 1.09
C LEU A 155 -15.79 0.18 0.14
N THR A 156 -15.55 0.12 -1.17
CA THR A 156 -16.60 -0.22 -2.15
C THR A 156 -16.88 -1.72 -2.26
N LYS A 157 -15.85 -2.58 -2.18
CA LYS A 157 -15.99 -4.03 -2.39
C LYS A 157 -16.49 -4.79 -1.15
N ARG A 158 -16.43 -4.20 0.04
CA ARG A 158 -16.84 -4.88 1.28
C ARG A 158 -18.27 -4.51 1.66
N SER A 159 -19.12 -5.53 1.72
CA SER A 159 -20.55 -5.42 2.04
C SER A 159 -20.82 -4.59 3.31
N ARG A 160 -19.99 -4.71 4.35
CA ARG A 160 -20.13 -3.94 5.60
C ARG A 160 -20.13 -2.42 5.42
N TYR A 161 -19.56 -1.89 4.34
CA TYR A 161 -19.53 -0.45 4.03
C TYR A 161 -20.57 -0.04 2.97
N SER A 162 -21.25 -0.99 2.33
CA SER A 162 -22.18 -0.72 1.21
C SER A 162 -23.26 0.32 1.55
N PHE A 163 -23.76 0.33 2.80
CA PHE A 163 -24.78 1.27 3.24
C PHE A 163 -24.31 2.75 3.25
N LEU A 164 -23.00 3.00 3.24
CA LEU A 164 -22.45 4.37 3.16
C LEU A 164 -22.79 5.04 1.83
N PHE A 165 -22.87 4.24 0.77
CA PHE A 165 -23.15 4.73 -0.59
C PHE A 165 -24.63 5.10 -0.79
N ASN A 166 -25.49 4.79 0.19
CA ASN A 166 -26.87 5.30 0.24
C ASN A 166 -26.96 6.71 0.84
N TYR A 167 -25.85 7.26 1.34
CA TYR A 167 -25.81 8.62 1.88
C TYR A 167 -25.56 9.63 0.78
N ARG A 168 -26.04 10.86 1.01
CA ARG A 168 -25.68 11.97 0.13
C ARG A 168 -24.16 12.13 0.11
N LYS A 169 -23.59 12.21 -1.09
CA LYS A 169 -22.13 12.31 -1.30
C LYS A 169 -21.47 13.50 -0.59
N LYS A 170 -22.21 14.57 -0.29
CA LYS A 170 -21.67 15.74 0.42
C LYS A 170 -21.86 15.68 1.95
N ASP A 171 -22.49 14.62 2.46
CA ASP A 171 -22.78 14.47 3.88
C ASP A 171 -21.62 13.76 4.62
N TYR A 172 -20.47 14.42 4.66
CA TYR A 172 -19.27 13.87 5.30
C TYR A 172 -19.49 13.56 6.80
N LYS A 173 -20.43 14.24 7.47
CA LYS A 173 -20.77 13.95 8.88
C LYS A 173 -21.43 12.59 9.01
N LYS A 174 -22.40 12.27 8.14
CA LYS A 174 -23.04 10.95 8.10
C LYS A 174 -22.07 9.86 7.65
N TRP A 175 -21.18 10.16 6.70
CA TRP A 175 -20.10 9.26 6.29
C TRP A 175 -19.14 8.95 7.45
N ALA A 176 -18.64 9.94 8.18
CA ALA A 176 -17.72 9.74 9.29
C ALA A 176 -18.33 8.86 10.40
N LYS A 177 -19.59 9.12 10.76
CA LYS A 177 -20.35 8.28 11.70
C LYS A 177 -20.59 6.87 11.15
N GLY A 178 -20.91 6.78 9.86
CA GLY A 178 -21.13 5.53 9.15
C GLY A 178 -19.88 4.65 9.11
N LEU A 179 -18.70 5.21 8.82
CA LEU A 179 -17.44 4.47 8.82
C LEU A 179 -17.17 3.82 10.18
N LYS A 180 -17.43 4.54 11.27
CA LYS A 180 -17.35 4.00 12.63
C LYS A 180 -18.39 2.91 12.87
N LYS A 181 -19.66 3.13 12.49
CA LYS A 181 -20.75 2.13 12.59
C LYS A 181 -20.42 0.86 11.81
N ALA A 182 -19.83 1.02 10.63
CA ALA A 182 -19.36 -0.07 9.79
C ALA A 182 -18.12 -0.76 10.38
N GLY A 183 -17.48 -0.20 11.41
CA GLY A 183 -16.32 -0.75 12.11
C GLY A 183 -14.99 -0.57 11.37
N TYR A 184 -14.81 0.58 10.72
CA TYR A 184 -13.52 0.99 10.15
C TYR A 184 -12.44 1.21 11.24
N ALA A 185 -12.82 1.83 12.36
CA ALA A 185 -11.93 2.09 13.50
C ALA A 185 -12.58 1.67 14.82
N THR A 186 -11.78 1.25 15.79
CA THR A 186 -12.21 0.89 17.16
C THR A 186 -12.47 2.14 18.02
N ASP A 187 -11.74 3.23 17.77
CA ASP A 187 -11.86 4.50 18.49
C ASP A 187 -13.27 5.12 18.39
N LYS A 188 -13.89 5.40 19.55
CA LYS A 188 -15.20 6.06 19.67
C LYS A 188 -15.17 7.51 19.15
N GLN A 189 -14.05 8.20 19.25
CA GLN A 189 -13.88 9.59 18.78
C GLN A 189 -13.54 9.68 17.29
N TYR A 190 -13.39 8.56 16.59
CA TYR A 190 -13.03 8.52 15.17
C TYR A 190 -13.88 9.45 14.29
N PRO A 191 -15.24 9.44 14.38
CA PRO A 191 -16.06 10.35 13.59
C PRO A 191 -15.75 11.82 13.88
N ASN A 192 -15.57 12.17 15.15
CA ASN A 192 -15.30 13.55 15.57
C ASN A 192 -13.92 14.01 15.10
N LYS A 193 -12.91 13.13 15.12
CA LYS A 193 -11.58 13.42 14.57
C LYS A 193 -11.65 13.73 13.07
N LEU A 194 -12.34 12.91 12.29
CA LEU A 194 -12.53 13.15 10.87
C LEU A 194 -13.29 14.46 10.60
N ILE A 195 -14.43 14.66 11.26
CA ILE A 195 -15.23 15.89 11.12
C ILE A 195 -14.39 17.13 11.47
N LYS A 196 -13.63 17.09 12.57
CA LYS A 196 -12.75 18.19 12.97
C LYS A 196 -11.69 18.49 11.91
N ILE A 197 -11.06 17.47 11.32
CA ILE A 197 -10.09 17.66 10.23
C ILE A 197 -10.78 18.30 9.02
N ILE A 198 -11.93 17.77 8.61
CA ILE A 198 -12.69 18.25 7.45
C ILE A 198 -13.10 19.71 7.64
N GLU A 199 -13.62 20.08 8.81
CA GLU A 199 -14.08 21.44 9.10
C GLU A 199 -12.92 22.42 9.27
N THR A 200 -11.85 22.03 9.98
CA THR A 200 -10.66 22.86 10.21
C THR A 200 -9.97 23.24 8.90
N TYR A 201 -9.85 22.29 7.98
CA TYR A 201 -9.17 22.49 6.69
C TYR A 201 -10.14 22.68 5.53
N LYS A 202 -11.44 22.82 5.79
CA LYS A 202 -12.50 23.01 4.79
C LYS A 202 -12.46 22.00 3.64
N LEU A 203 -12.16 20.73 3.95
CA LEU A 203 -11.95 19.71 2.92
C LEU A 203 -13.22 19.41 2.11
N TYR A 204 -14.39 19.74 2.65
CA TYR A 204 -15.69 19.63 1.97
C TYR A 204 -15.77 20.50 0.69
N ASP A 205 -14.89 21.50 0.52
CA ASP A 205 -14.84 22.28 -0.71
C ASP A 205 -14.46 21.41 -1.92
N PHE A 206 -13.63 20.37 -1.71
CA PHE A 206 -13.25 19.43 -2.76
C PHE A 206 -14.41 18.52 -3.20
N ASP A 207 -15.41 18.29 -2.34
CA ASP A 207 -16.59 17.48 -2.68
C ASP A 207 -17.48 18.14 -3.74
N ASN A 208 -17.27 19.43 -4.00
CA ASN A 208 -18.05 20.22 -4.96
C ASN A 208 -17.43 20.26 -6.35
N ILE A 209 -16.23 19.70 -6.54
CA ILE A 209 -15.59 19.66 -7.84
C ILE A 209 -16.40 18.75 -8.77
N LYS A 210 -16.78 19.27 -9.93
CA LYS A 210 -17.57 18.53 -10.90
C LYS A 210 -16.64 17.72 -11.80
N LYS A 211 -17.09 16.53 -12.21
CA LYS A 211 -16.35 15.65 -13.13
C LYS A 211 -15.93 16.35 -14.43
N LYS A 212 -16.74 17.30 -14.92
CA LYS A 212 -16.44 18.08 -16.13
C LYS A 212 -15.25 19.05 -15.95
N ASP A 213 -15.00 19.49 -14.72
CA ASP A 213 -13.91 20.41 -14.36
C ASP A 213 -12.66 19.60 -13.97
N PHE A 214 -12.85 18.34 -13.56
CA PHE A 214 -11.79 17.36 -13.30
C PHE A 214 -11.58 16.43 -14.50
N LYS A 215 -11.19 16.98 -15.64
CA LYS A 215 -10.81 16.16 -16.81
C LYS A 215 -9.40 15.63 -16.60
N VAL A 216 -9.29 14.36 -16.21
CA VAL A 216 -8.04 13.61 -16.40
C VAL A 216 -7.87 13.48 -17.90
N THR A 217 -7.05 14.36 -18.49
CA THR A 217 -6.52 14.08 -19.82
C THR A 217 -5.77 12.75 -19.68
N LYS A 218 -6.31 11.68 -20.27
CA LYS A 218 -5.49 10.58 -20.75
C LYS A 218 -4.49 11.25 -21.67
N GLY A 219 -3.34 11.61 -21.15
CA GLY A 219 -2.29 12.16 -21.99
C GLY A 219 -2.08 11.12 -23.08
N LYS A 220 -2.26 11.48 -24.35
CA LYS A 220 -1.32 10.99 -25.34
C LYS A 220 0.03 11.30 -24.72
N LEU A 221 0.76 10.27 -24.31
CA LEU A 221 2.12 10.42 -23.83
C LEU A 221 2.81 11.29 -24.89
N LYS A 222 3.06 12.56 -24.59
CA LYS A 222 4.02 13.33 -25.36
C LYS A 222 5.34 12.68 -24.99
N TYR A 223 5.71 11.67 -25.77
CA TYR A 223 7.07 11.18 -25.85
C TYR A 223 7.89 12.37 -26.33
N ASN A 224 8.36 13.19 -25.38
CA ASN A 224 9.63 13.86 -25.57
C ASN A 224 10.61 12.70 -25.72
N LYS A 225 10.99 12.42 -26.97
CA LYS A 225 11.92 11.36 -27.36
C LYS A 225 13.10 11.39 -26.37
N PRO A 226 13.25 10.39 -25.49
CA PRO A 226 14.38 10.36 -24.59
C PRO A 226 15.61 9.94 -25.40
N LEU A 227 16.71 10.67 -25.25
CA LEU A 227 18.01 10.06 -25.44
C LEU A 227 18.09 8.90 -24.43
N ASN A 228 18.06 7.68 -24.97
CA ASN A 228 18.38 6.40 -24.32
C ASN A 228 17.48 5.94 -23.15
N ALA A 229 16.27 5.47 -23.45
CA ALA A 229 15.57 4.50 -22.59
C ALA A 229 14.90 3.44 -23.46
N ILE A 230 15.46 2.22 -23.46
CA ILE A 230 14.99 1.08 -24.26
C ILE A 230 13.95 0.29 -23.45
N ASP A 231 12.84 -0.04 -24.10
CA ASP A 231 11.77 -0.91 -23.59
C ASP A 231 12.29 -2.35 -23.45
N ASP A 232 12.83 -2.70 -22.28
CA ASP A 232 13.47 -4.00 -22.01
C ASP A 232 12.52 -5.00 -21.33
N SER A 233 11.29 -5.16 -21.84
CA SER A 233 10.42 -6.27 -21.41
C SER A 233 9.64 -6.93 -22.55
N TYR A 234 9.36 -8.23 -22.42
CA TYR A 234 8.67 -9.07 -23.38
C TYR A 234 7.57 -9.89 -22.70
N GLU A 235 6.38 -9.95 -23.31
CA GLU A 235 5.28 -10.79 -22.84
C GLU A 235 5.26 -12.12 -23.59
N VAL A 236 5.39 -13.23 -22.86
CA VAL A 236 5.44 -14.61 -23.38
C VAL A 236 4.15 -14.94 -24.10
N ARG A 237 4.25 -15.45 -25.32
CA ARG A 237 3.12 -15.88 -26.15
C ARG A 237 3.05 -17.40 -26.23
N LYS A 238 1.89 -17.91 -26.67
CA LYS A 238 1.69 -19.34 -26.93
C LYS A 238 2.74 -19.84 -27.93
N GLY A 239 3.54 -20.82 -27.51
CA GLY A 239 4.62 -21.40 -28.32
C GLY A 239 6.00 -20.81 -28.06
N ASP A 240 6.13 -19.80 -27.20
CA ASP A 240 7.44 -19.26 -26.83
C ASP A 240 8.21 -20.19 -25.88
N THR A 241 9.54 -20.18 -26.03
CA THR A 241 10.49 -20.80 -25.12
C THR A 241 11.52 -19.77 -24.69
N LEU A 242 12.20 -19.96 -23.56
CA LEU A 242 13.29 -19.07 -23.16
C LEU A 242 14.36 -18.96 -24.25
N TYR A 243 14.61 -20.04 -24.98
CA TYR A 243 15.55 -20.07 -26.09
C TYR A 243 15.09 -19.21 -27.27
N SER A 244 13.83 -19.35 -27.71
CA SER A 244 13.30 -18.55 -28.83
C SER A 244 13.28 -17.06 -28.50
N ILE A 245 12.98 -16.71 -27.25
CA ILE A 245 12.99 -15.33 -26.75
C ILE A 245 14.43 -14.82 -26.65
N ALA A 246 15.35 -15.56 -26.04
CA ALA A 246 16.76 -15.18 -25.92
C ALA A 246 17.38 -14.90 -27.30
N LYS A 247 17.16 -15.79 -28.26
CA LYS A 247 17.64 -15.66 -29.64
C LYS A 247 17.06 -14.43 -30.33
N LYS A 248 15.74 -14.21 -30.22
CA LYS A 248 15.04 -13.06 -30.81
C LYS A 248 15.58 -11.72 -30.28
N TYR A 249 15.88 -11.66 -28.99
CA TYR A 249 16.36 -10.45 -28.33
C TYR A 249 17.87 -10.38 -28.16
N LYS A 250 18.61 -11.26 -28.85
CA LYS A 250 20.09 -11.32 -28.85
C LYS A 250 20.69 -11.32 -27.44
N THR A 251 20.09 -12.07 -26.53
CA THR A 251 20.58 -12.31 -25.17
C THR A 251 20.76 -13.83 -24.96
N SER A 252 21.16 -14.26 -23.77
CA SER A 252 21.28 -15.68 -23.42
C SER A 252 20.15 -16.14 -22.52
N VAL A 253 19.82 -17.43 -22.58
CA VAL A 253 18.83 -18.03 -21.66
C VAL A 253 19.27 -17.86 -20.22
N ALA A 254 20.57 -18.02 -19.92
CA ALA A 254 21.11 -17.80 -18.59
C ALA A 254 20.88 -16.37 -18.10
N LYS A 255 21.12 -15.37 -18.96
CA LYS A 255 20.92 -13.97 -18.60
C LYS A 255 19.44 -13.62 -18.40
N LEU A 256 18.56 -14.13 -19.25
CA LEU A 256 17.12 -13.99 -19.06
C LEU A 256 16.65 -14.63 -17.76
N LYS A 257 17.16 -15.82 -17.41
CA LYS A 257 16.81 -16.48 -16.16
C LYS A 257 17.32 -15.72 -14.94
N GLU A 258 18.51 -15.15 -15.03
CA GLU A 258 19.11 -14.35 -13.96
C GLU A 258 18.27 -13.09 -13.69
N ILE A 259 18.01 -12.27 -14.72
CA ILE A 259 17.29 -11.00 -14.55
C ILE A 259 15.82 -11.23 -14.15
N ASN A 260 15.23 -12.35 -14.57
CA ASN A 260 13.85 -12.70 -14.26
C ASN A 260 13.70 -13.69 -13.09
N GLU A 261 14.80 -13.97 -12.38
CA GLU A 261 14.86 -14.90 -11.25
C GLU A 261 14.23 -16.29 -11.52
N LEU A 262 14.33 -16.78 -12.77
CA LEU A 262 13.72 -18.03 -13.20
C LEU A 262 14.58 -19.22 -12.78
N LYS A 263 14.01 -20.09 -11.93
CA LYS A 263 14.68 -21.31 -11.44
C LYS A 263 14.73 -22.43 -12.48
N ASN A 264 13.79 -22.46 -13.42
CA ASN A 264 13.69 -23.46 -14.47
C ASN A 264 13.36 -22.78 -15.82
N ASN A 265 13.09 -23.57 -16.86
CA ASN A 265 12.84 -23.07 -18.20
C ASN A 265 11.34 -22.93 -18.53
N ASN A 266 10.47 -23.12 -17.54
CA ASN A 266 9.03 -23.09 -17.75
C ASN A 266 8.57 -21.64 -17.86
N LEU A 267 7.78 -21.34 -18.89
CA LEU A 267 7.20 -20.04 -19.14
C LEU A 267 5.68 -20.16 -19.22
N ASN A 268 4.98 -19.24 -18.57
CA ASN A 268 3.53 -19.13 -18.69
C ASN A 268 3.16 -18.13 -19.77
N ILE A 269 2.14 -18.45 -20.57
CA ILE A 269 1.61 -17.49 -21.56
C ILE A 269 1.09 -16.25 -20.82
N GLY A 270 1.44 -15.06 -21.30
CA GLY A 270 1.17 -13.78 -20.65
C GLY A 270 2.20 -13.37 -19.58
N GLN A 271 3.17 -14.22 -19.25
CA GLN A 271 4.25 -13.88 -18.33
C GLN A 271 5.15 -12.79 -18.94
N ARG A 272 5.48 -11.75 -18.18
CA ARG A 272 6.44 -10.73 -18.61
C ARG A 272 7.86 -11.08 -18.20
N LEU A 273 8.78 -10.96 -19.15
CA LEU A 273 10.22 -11.18 -18.99
C LEU A 273 10.97 -9.89 -19.29
N LEU A 274 11.79 -9.43 -18.36
CA LEU A 274 12.81 -8.42 -18.57
C LEU A 274 13.88 -8.94 -19.55
N LEU A 275 14.29 -8.11 -20.50
CA LEU A 275 15.18 -8.50 -21.59
C LEU A 275 16.65 -8.09 -21.38
N LYS A 276 16.91 -7.10 -20.52
CA LYS A 276 18.25 -6.61 -20.16
C LYS A 276 18.31 -6.15 -18.72
#